data_AF-A0A644XTD8-F1
#
_entry.id   AF-A0A644XTD8-F1
#
_cell.length_a   1.000
_cell.length_b   1.000
_cell.length_c   1.000
_cell.angle_alpha   90.00
_cell.angle_beta   90.00
_cell.angle_gamma   90.00
#
_symmetry.space_group_name_H-M   'P 1'
#
loop_
_entity.id
_entity.type
_entity.pdbx_description
1 polymer ?
#
loop_
_entity_poly.entity_id
_entity_poly.type
_entity_poly.pdbx_seq_one_letter_code
_entity_poly.pdbx_strand_id
1 'polypeptide(L)'
;MLADAIRDRNNPAQCCEMQPYSTKAMLLQAVATSIDALAVGVGFAAMQVDIIPAVAIIGVITTACCAVGGGLGRKFGALLGHRAKLAGGLILIGIGFKIFIEHTMLG
;
A
#
# COMPACT_ATOMS: atom_id res chain seq x y z
N MET A 1 -7.86 3.77 -0.48
CA MET A 1 -7.20 3.62 -1.81
C MET A 1 -8.19 3.46 -2.96
N LEU A 2 -8.89 2.33 -3.13
CA LEU A 2 -9.88 2.14 -4.20
C LEU A 2 -11.12 3.03 -4.06
N ALA A 3 -11.72 3.07 -2.88
CA ALA A 3 -12.89 3.89 -2.61
C ALA A 3 -12.60 5.38 -2.88
N ASP A 4 -11.42 5.87 -2.49
CA ASP A 4 -10.98 7.22 -2.85
C ASP A 4 -10.84 7.41 -4.36
N ALA A 5 -10.29 6.43 -5.07
CA ALA A 5 -10.10 6.51 -6.52
C ALA A 5 -11.43 6.52 -7.30
N ILE A 6 -12.44 5.79 -6.80
CA ILE A 6 -13.80 5.79 -7.36
C ILE A 6 -14.52 7.11 -7.02
N ARG A 7 -14.32 7.65 -5.82
CA ARG A 7 -14.94 8.91 -5.39
C ARG A 7 -14.41 10.13 -6.16
N ASP A 8 -13.12 10.11 -6.50
CA ASP A 8 -12.44 11.12 -7.32
C ASP A 8 -13.06 11.24 -8.74
N ARG A 9 -13.63 10.16 -9.28
CA ARG A 9 -14.28 10.14 -10.60
C ARG A 9 -15.54 11.01 -10.67
N ASN A 10 -16.20 11.30 -9.53
CA ASN A 10 -17.45 12.07 -9.49
C ASN A 10 -17.24 13.59 -9.37
N ASN A 11 -16.00 14.06 -9.13
CA ASN A 11 -15.64 15.47 -8.98
C ASN A 11 -14.38 15.81 -9.82
N PRO A 12 -14.51 16.07 -11.14
CA PRO A 12 -13.37 16.23 -12.05
C PRO A 12 -12.54 17.53 -11.88
N ALA A 13 -12.91 18.42 -10.95
CA ALA A 13 -12.22 19.70 -10.73
C ALA A 13 -10.95 19.58 -9.86
N GLN A 14 -10.63 18.40 -9.32
CA GLN A 14 -9.50 18.23 -8.39
C GLN A 14 -8.14 17.96 -9.06
N CYS A 15 -8.07 17.95 -10.39
CA CYS A 15 -6.85 17.66 -11.17
C CYS A 15 -5.64 18.56 -10.85
N CYS A 16 -5.83 19.72 -10.20
CA CYS A 16 -4.75 20.65 -9.85
C CYS A 16 -4.39 20.70 -8.35
N GLU A 17 -5.11 20.01 -7.47
CA GLU A 17 -4.84 20.10 -6.04
C GLU A 17 -3.93 18.93 -5.64
N MET A 18 -2.65 19.25 -5.46
CA MET A 18 -1.75 18.44 -4.65
C MET A 18 -2.36 18.35 -3.25
N GLN A 19 -3.18 17.31 -3.02
CA GLN A 19 -4.00 17.19 -1.82
C GLN A 19 -3.08 17.38 -0.60
N PRO A 20 -3.33 18.37 0.26
CA PRO A 20 -2.51 18.60 1.43
C PRO A 20 -2.49 17.30 2.23
N TYR A 21 -1.31 16.93 2.74
CA TYR A 21 -1.12 15.79 3.64
C TYR A 21 -2.03 15.93 4.85
N SER A 22 -3.29 15.53 4.72
CA SER A 22 -4.27 15.63 5.78
C SER A 22 -3.83 14.66 6.86
N THR A 23 -3.55 15.18 8.06
CA THR A 23 -3.06 14.39 9.19
C THR A 23 -3.95 13.17 9.45
N LYS A 24 -5.26 13.29 9.19
CA LYS A 24 -6.23 12.19 9.28
C LYS A 24 -5.94 11.06 8.28
N ALA A 25 -5.60 11.39 7.04
CA ALA A 25 -5.28 10.40 6.01
C ALA A 25 -3.93 9.72 6.26
N MET A 26 -2.92 10.48 6.71
CA MET A 26 -1.62 9.93 7.11
C MET A 26 -1.76 8.98 8.30
N LEU A 27 -2.54 9.36 9.32
CA LEU A 27 -2.82 8.49 10.47
C LEU A 27 -3.53 7.19 10.06
N LEU A 28 -4.58 7.30 9.23
CA LEU A 28 -5.30 6.11 8.75
C LEU A 28 -4.37 5.16 7.96
N GLN A 29 -3.53 5.72 7.10
CA GLN A 29 -2.56 4.93 6.34
C GLN A 29 -1.49 4.31 7.25
N ALA A 30 -0.98 5.04 8.23
CA ALA A 30 -0.01 4.52 9.20
C ALA A 30 -0.59 3.36 10.01
N VAL A 31 -1.85 3.47 10.46
CA VAL A 31 -2.55 2.37 11.15
C VAL A 31 -2.74 1.17 10.23
N ALA A 32 -3.21 1.38 8.98
CA ALA A 32 -3.39 0.31 8.01
C ALA A 32 -2.08 -0.43 7.70
N THR A 33 -0.98 0.29 7.47
CA THR A 33 0.35 -0.28 7.22
C THR A 33 0.93 -0.99 8.45
N SER A 34 0.62 -0.53 9.66
CA SER A 34 1.06 -1.20 10.90
C SER A 34 0.39 -2.56 11.09
N ILE A 35 -0.90 -2.68 10.78
CA ILE A 35 -1.64 -3.96 10.84
C ILE A 35 -1.06 -4.95 9.83
N ASP A 36 -0.74 -4.48 8.62
CA ASP A 36 -0.11 -5.30 7.57
C ASP A 36 1.27 -5.82 7.99
N ALA A 37 2.13 -4.94 8.54
CA ALA A 37 3.43 -5.33 9.08
C ALA A 37 3.33 -6.31 10.26
N LEU A 38 2.32 -6.15 11.12
CA LEU A 38 2.05 -7.07 12.23
C LEU A 38 1.70 -8.48 11.75
N ALA A 39 0.84 -8.59 10.72
CA ALA A 39 0.45 -9.88 10.16
C ALA A 39 1.65 -10.68 9.64
N VAL A 40 2.55 -10.01 8.90
CA VAL A 40 3.81 -10.63 8.44
C VAL A 40 4.73 -10.98 9.61
N GLY A 41 4.83 -10.10 10.63
CA GLY A 41 5.64 -10.34 11.82
C GLY A 41 5.21 -11.58 12.61
N VAL A 42 3.90 -11.78 12.81
CA VAL A 42 3.34 -13.00 13.43
C VAL A 42 3.64 -14.23 12.57
N GLY A 43 3.56 -14.10 11.23
CA GLY A 43 3.94 -15.16 10.30
C GLY A 43 5.39 -15.62 10.45
N PHE A 44 6.35 -14.69 10.57
CA PHE A 44 7.76 -15.04 10.78
C PHE A 44 8.03 -15.67 12.15
N ALA A 45 7.35 -15.21 13.20
CA ALA A 45 7.43 -15.82 14.51
C ALA A 45 6.93 -17.29 14.49
N ALA A 46 5.87 -17.57 13.75
CA ALA A 46 5.35 -18.92 13.56
C ALA A 46 6.27 -19.82 12.73
N MET A 47 7.00 -19.25 11.76
CA MET A 47 7.94 -19.98 10.89
C MET A 47 9.34 -20.21 11.50
N GLN A 48 9.57 -19.78 12.76
CA GLN A 48 10.89 -19.82 13.43
C GLN A 48 12.04 -19.25 12.59
N VAL A 49 11.76 -18.23 11.78
CA VAL A 49 12.78 -17.52 11.02
C VAL A 49 13.50 -16.55 11.94
N ASP A 50 14.81 -16.40 11.76
CA ASP A 50 15.60 -15.42 12.52
C ASP A 50 15.09 -14.00 12.21
N ILE A 51 14.47 -13.36 13.21
CA ILE A 51 13.74 -12.10 13.05
C ILE A 51 14.71 -10.94 12.78
N ILE A 52 15.90 -10.98 13.37
CA ILE A 52 16.90 -9.92 13.29
C ILE A 52 17.35 -9.66 11.84
N PRO A 53 17.85 -10.66 11.07
CA PRO A 53 18.23 -10.46 9.67
C PRO A 53 17.02 -10.17 8.78
N ALA A 54 15.85 -10.78 9.04
CA ALA A 54 14.65 -10.54 8.25
C ALA A 54 14.19 -9.08 8.32
N VAL A 55 14.08 -8.52 9.53
CA VAL A 55 13.66 -7.13 9.74
C VAL A 55 14.72 -6.15 9.22
N ALA A 56 16.01 -6.47 9.35
CA ALA A 56 17.07 -5.63 8.80
C ALA A 56 16.97 -5.51 7.27
N ILE A 57 16.77 -6.63 6.56
CA ILE A 57 16.62 -6.64 5.09
C ILE A 57 15.35 -5.88 4.67
N ILE A 58 14.21 -6.14 5.32
CA ILE A 58 12.95 -5.46 5.01
C ILE A 58 13.07 -3.95 5.25
N GLY A 59 13.71 -3.55 6.36
CA GLY A 59 13.97 -2.15 6.68
C GLY A 59 14.79 -1.46 5.60
N VAL A 60 15.93 -2.05 5.21
CA VAL A 60 16.83 -1.49 4.18
C VAL A 60 16.11 -1.36 2.84
N ILE A 61 15.42 -2.41 2.38
CA ILE A 61 14.69 -2.38 1.11
C ILE A 61 13.56 -1.35 1.15
N THR A 62 12.80 -1.29 2.25
CA THR A 62 11.69 -0.34 2.42
C THR A 62 12.20 1.09 2.42
N THR A 63 13.26 1.39 3.16
CA THR A 63 13.86 2.73 3.19
C THR A 63 14.39 3.14 1.80
N ALA A 64 15.08 2.23 1.11
CA ALA A 64 15.55 2.49 -0.25
C ALA A 64 14.38 2.74 -1.22
N CYS A 65 13.35 1.90 -1.16
CA CYS A 65 12.15 2.03 -1.99
C CYS A 65 11.38 3.33 -1.69
N CYS A 66 11.23 3.72 -0.43
CA CYS A 66 10.62 4.99 -0.06
C CYS A 66 11.43 6.20 -0.54
N ALA A 67 12.76 6.15 -0.44
CA ALA A 67 13.62 7.23 -0.93
C ALA A 67 13.51 7.41 -2.45
N VAL A 68 13.61 6.32 -3.20
CA VAL A 68 13.50 6.32 -4.66
C VAL A 68 12.07 6.65 -5.10
N GLY A 69 11.08 5.98 -4.51
CA GLY A 69 9.67 6.15 -4.80
C GLY A 69 9.15 7.54 -4.45
N GLY A 70 9.65 8.18 -3.39
CA GLY A 70 9.33 9.57 -3.08
C GLY A 70 9.87 10.55 -4.13
N GLY A 71 11.09 10.32 -4.61
CA GLY A 71 11.69 11.12 -5.69
C GLY A 71 10.97 10.94 -7.04
N LEU A 72 10.70 9.70 -7.44
CA LEU A 72 9.95 9.38 -8.66
C LEU A 72 8.50 9.82 -8.55
N GLY A 73 7.89 9.68 -7.38
CA GLY A 73 6.51 10.07 -7.10
C GLY A 73 6.27 11.57 -7.27
N ARG A 74 7.23 12.44 -6.92
CA ARG A 74 7.12 13.89 -7.19
C ARG A 74 7.13 14.21 -8.68
N LYS A 75 7.87 13.47 -9.51
CA LYS A 75 7.97 13.71 -10.96
C LYS A 75 6.84 13.06 -11.76
N PHE A 76 6.51 11.81 -11.45
CA PHE A 76 5.52 11.01 -12.19
C PHE A 76 4.13 11.04 -11.56
N GLY A 77 3.99 11.52 -10.33
CA GLY A 77 2.70 11.56 -9.60
C GLY A 77 1.65 12.43 -10.27
N ALA A 78 2.05 13.52 -10.94
CA ALA A 78 1.13 14.37 -11.68
C ALA A 78 0.52 13.69 -12.92
N LEU A 79 1.24 12.75 -13.54
CA LEU A 79 0.82 12.09 -14.79
C LEU A 79 0.20 10.71 -14.56
N LEU A 80 0.70 9.95 -13.57
CA LEU A 80 0.25 8.58 -13.28
C LEU A 80 -0.68 8.48 -12.06
N GLY A 81 -0.83 9.52 -11.24
CA GLY A 81 -1.46 9.43 -9.92
C GLY A 81 -2.84 8.78 -9.91
N HIS A 82 -3.75 9.22 -10.79
CA HIS A 82 -5.11 8.67 -10.84
C HIS A 82 -5.14 7.23 -11.37
N ARG A 83 -4.43 6.94 -12.46
CA ARG A 83 -4.39 5.58 -13.06
C ARG A 83 -3.69 4.57 -12.15
N ALA A 84 -2.59 4.97 -11.51
CA ALA A 84 -1.83 4.12 -10.59
C ALA A 84 -2.66 3.75 -9.35
N LYS A 85 -3.44 4.69 -8.80
CA LYS A 85 -4.30 4.43 -7.63
C LYS A 85 -5.42 3.42 -7.93
N LEU A 86 -6.04 3.52 -9.10
CA LEU A 86 -7.04 2.55 -9.57
C LEU A 86 -6.42 1.16 -9.84
N ALA A 87 -5.30 1.13 -10.57
CA ALA A 87 -4.63 -0.12 -10.92
C ALA A 87 -4.15 -0.89 -9.69
N GLY A 88 -3.43 -0.23 -8.76
CA GLY A 88 -2.96 -0.87 -7.53
C GLY A 88 -4.11 -1.36 -6.66
N GLY A 89 -5.19 -0.59 -6.63
CA GLY A 89 -6.45 -0.98 -6.02
C GLY A 89 -7.03 -2.29 -6.55
N LEU A 90 -7.22 -2.36 -7.87
CA LEU A 90 -7.79 -3.53 -8.54
C LEU A 90 -6.92 -4.78 -8.33
N ILE A 91 -5.60 -4.62 -8.38
CA ILE A 91 -4.64 -5.70 -8.09
C ILE A 91 -4.83 -6.21 -6.65
N LEU A 92 -4.96 -5.32 -5.66
CA LEU A 92 -5.20 -5.69 -4.26
C LEU A 92 -6.50 -6.48 -4.05
N ILE A 93 -7.59 -6.08 -4.71
CA ILE A 93 -8.84 -6.87 -4.70
C ILE A 93 -8.57 -8.27 -5.27
N GLY A 94 -7.88 -8.36 -6.41
CA GLY A 94 -7.57 -9.63 -7.04
C GLY A 94 -6.74 -10.56 -6.15
N ILE A 95 -5.70 -10.04 -5.51
CA ILE A 95 -4.87 -10.81 -4.56
C ILE A 95 -5.71 -11.28 -3.37
N GLY A 96 -6.56 -10.42 -2.80
CA GLY A 96 -7.43 -10.78 -1.69
C GLY A 96 -8.41 -11.90 -2.04
N PHE A 97 -9.06 -11.82 -3.21
CA PHE A 97 -9.92 -12.90 -3.70
C PHE A 97 -9.17 -14.19 -3.96
N LYS A 98 -7.96 -14.12 -4.54
CA LYS A 98 -7.12 -15.30 -4.79
C LYS A 98 -6.84 -16.03 -3.47
N ILE A 99 -6.36 -15.31 -2.46
CA ILE A 99 -6.06 -15.89 -1.15
C ILE A 99 -7.33 -16.45 -0.49
N PHE A 100 -8.45 -15.72 -0.56
CA PHE A 100 -9.72 -16.15 0.03
C PHE A 100 -10.22 -17.47 -0.55
N ILE A 101 -10.24 -17.60 -1.89
CA ILE A 101 -10.67 -18.83 -2.57
C ILE A 101 -9.71 -19.97 -2.27
N GLU A 102 -8.40 -19.72 -2.35
CA GLU A 102 -7.36 -20.73 -2.12
C GLU A 102 -7.44 -21.31 -0.70
N HIS A 103 -7.68 -20.48 0.30
CA HIS A 103 -7.75 -20.93 1.70
C HIS A 103 -9.14 -21.42 2.16
N THR A 104 -10.23 -20.95 1.57
CA THR A 104 -11.60 -21.29 2.05
C THR A 104 -12.29 -22.36 1.20
N MET A 105 -12.01 -22.41 -0.10
CA MET A 105 -12.73 -23.30 -1.03
C MET A 105 -11.86 -24.46 -1.56
N LEU A 106 -10.54 -24.36 -1.44
CA LEU A 106 -9.57 -25.35 -1.93
C LEU A 106 -8.73 -26.00 -0.81
N GLY A 107 -9.07 -25.73 0.46
CA GLY A 107 -8.46 -26.30 1.67
C GLY A 107 -9.24 -27.47 2.24
#